data_AF-A0A949YUN7-F1
#
_entry.id   AF-A0A949YUN7-F1
#
_cell.length_a   1.000
_cell.length_b   1.000
_cell.length_c   1.000
_cell.angle_alpha   90.00
_cell.angle_beta   90.00
_cell.angle_gamma   90.00
#
_symmetry.space_group_name_H-M   'P 1'
#
loop_
_entity.id
_entity.type
_entity.pdbx_description
1 polymer ?
#
loop_
_entity_poly.entity_id
_entity_poly.type
_entity_poly.pdbx_seq_one_letter_code
_entity_poly.pdbx_strand_id
1 'polypeptide(L)'
;MRQVERIGCLNNGIFVMSFAVQWSDSKGSWHTSAWNSGNFDNGLYKVSPPLSSIGVPADASGVAPYVSAVLGTSNRGAPLVQSANNGRVAAYEVRGTTLDFSVGPLPWKNWSQNIVHTMTIDGEYYFSPTSLAALQDIIRQAVQAGATVRVSGQRHAQPPLVAADNRTTLSPNRWLIDLSCYKDLGPGGNQSIELHPSEGTVTVNTGVREDELDAFLTANNWMLKTVTAGGFFSLGGMTAIDVHGATIDAPIFAETVSAFSIVGPDGQVKTIDTQTPAVDGWSPLQFARVSVGALGVVTSVTVDVVPRPWATTLKSGKNSQIVCKDEKAFIAEFKTLLGSHNRVESFLNPYSHRFLVLWWDVVSSPSTKTPNRSITVPNACALAGNAIFGAP
;
A
#
# COMPACT_ATOMS: atom_id res chain seq x y z
N MET A 1 9.34 23.98 -10.65
CA MET A 1 9.69 22.59 -11.00
C MET A 1 9.93 21.81 -9.72
N ARG A 2 9.39 20.61 -9.61
CA ARG A 2 9.64 19.71 -8.49
C ARG A 2 11.09 19.21 -8.50
N GLN A 3 11.73 19.20 -7.33
CA GLN A 3 13.06 18.63 -7.15
C GLN A 3 12.97 17.11 -6.93
N VAL A 4 13.69 16.32 -7.72
CA VAL A 4 13.67 14.85 -7.66
C VAL A 4 15.05 14.23 -7.87
N GLU A 5 15.22 13.04 -7.32
CA GLU A 5 16.45 12.23 -7.48
C GLU A 5 16.34 11.23 -8.64
N ARG A 6 15.14 10.77 -8.99
CA ARG A 6 14.92 9.79 -10.07
C ARG A 6 13.68 10.12 -10.90
N ILE A 7 13.60 9.54 -12.10
CA ILE A 7 12.43 9.59 -12.98
C ILE A 7 11.94 8.16 -13.21
N GLY A 8 10.64 7.93 -13.08
CA GLY A 8 10.03 6.66 -13.46
C GLY A 8 8.91 6.83 -14.47
N CYS A 9 8.78 5.87 -15.38
CA CYS A 9 7.77 5.87 -16.43
C CYS A 9 6.97 4.56 -16.43
N LEU A 10 5.64 4.68 -16.39
CA LEU A 10 4.72 3.57 -16.63
C LEU A 10 4.40 3.52 -18.13
N ASN A 11 4.60 2.37 -18.75
CA ASN A 11 4.07 2.13 -20.08
C ASN A 11 2.60 1.71 -19.97
N ASN A 12 1.67 2.62 -20.25
CA ASN A 12 0.25 2.34 -20.42
C ASN A 12 -0.19 2.60 -21.88
N GLY A 13 0.78 2.57 -22.81
CA GLY A 13 0.55 2.60 -24.24
C GLY A 13 0.43 1.19 -24.81
N ILE A 14 -0.21 1.05 -25.96
CA ILE A 14 -0.36 -0.25 -26.64
C ILE A 14 0.85 -0.59 -27.51
N PHE A 15 2.07 -0.38 -26.99
CA PHE A 15 3.34 -0.57 -27.70
C PHE A 15 4.48 -0.90 -26.75
N VAL A 16 5.60 -1.42 -27.28
CA VAL A 16 6.85 -1.61 -26.53
C VAL A 16 7.64 -0.30 -26.55
N MET A 17 8.16 0.12 -25.39
CA MET A 17 8.90 1.39 -25.28
C MET A 17 10.20 1.26 -24.49
N SER A 18 11.07 2.25 -24.61
CA SER A 18 12.14 2.53 -23.65
C SER A 18 12.11 4.01 -23.28
N PHE A 19 12.81 4.41 -22.22
CA PHE A 19 13.06 5.83 -21.96
C PHE A 19 14.50 6.09 -21.52
N ALA A 20 14.98 7.28 -21.87
CA ALA A 20 16.18 7.90 -21.33
C ALA A 20 15.79 9.17 -20.57
N VAL A 21 16.73 9.80 -19.88
CA VAL A 21 16.51 11.11 -19.26
C VAL A 21 17.08 12.21 -20.14
N GLN A 22 16.27 13.22 -20.43
CA GLN A 22 16.71 14.45 -21.10
C GLN A 22 16.77 15.60 -20.10
N TRP A 23 17.77 16.47 -20.26
CA TRP A 23 17.86 17.72 -19.51
C TRP A 23 18.24 18.88 -20.41
N SER A 24 17.83 20.08 -20.00
CA SER A 24 18.21 21.33 -20.64
C SER A 24 19.32 22.01 -19.84
N ASP A 25 20.34 22.52 -20.54
CA ASP A 25 21.39 23.32 -19.93
C ASP A 25 20.97 24.79 -19.76
N SER A 26 21.85 25.62 -19.19
CA SER A 26 21.61 27.05 -18.98
C SER A 26 21.46 27.85 -20.27
N LYS A 27 21.82 27.28 -21.43
CA LYS A 27 21.66 27.88 -22.76
C LYS A 27 20.39 27.38 -23.47
N GLY A 28 19.61 26.51 -22.84
CA GLY A 28 18.41 25.91 -23.42
C GLY A 28 18.68 24.71 -24.33
N SER A 29 19.93 24.24 -24.46
CA SER A 29 20.25 23.07 -25.28
C SER A 29 19.85 21.80 -24.55
N TRP A 30 19.29 20.83 -25.28
CA TRP A 30 18.85 19.56 -24.71
C TRP A 30 19.90 18.47 -24.89
N HIS A 31 20.16 17.75 -23.82
CA HIS A 31 21.09 16.63 -23.73
C HIS A 31 20.34 15.38 -23.30
N THR A 32 20.79 14.20 -23.73
CA THR A 32 20.19 12.91 -23.37
C THR A 32 21.20 12.06 -22.61
N SER A 33 20.76 11.39 -21.54
CA SER A 33 21.62 10.56 -20.71
C SER A 33 22.12 9.35 -21.48
N ALA A 34 23.35 8.91 -21.18
CA ALA A 34 23.86 7.64 -21.70
C ALA A 34 23.08 6.43 -21.18
N TRP A 35 22.42 6.57 -20.02
CA TRP A 35 21.52 5.55 -19.49
C TRP A 35 20.20 5.49 -20.27
N ASN A 36 19.71 4.27 -20.51
CA ASN A 36 18.39 3.96 -21.06
C ASN A 36 17.79 2.79 -20.29
N SER A 37 16.47 2.77 -20.14
CA SER A 37 15.74 1.73 -19.40
C SER A 37 15.78 0.33 -20.03
N GLY A 38 16.24 0.20 -21.27
CA GLY A 38 15.94 -0.91 -22.16
C GLY A 38 14.44 -0.96 -22.54
N ASN A 39 14.09 -1.81 -23.49
CA ASN A 39 12.70 -2.02 -23.90
C ASN A 39 11.87 -2.63 -22.76
N PHE A 40 10.59 -2.28 -22.70
CA PHE A 40 9.60 -2.89 -21.81
C PHE A 40 8.18 -2.79 -22.35
N ASP A 41 7.40 -3.81 -22.05
CA ASP A 41 6.02 -3.99 -22.51
C ASP A 41 5.03 -3.08 -21.78
N ASN A 42 3.80 -3.06 -22.31
CA ASN A 42 2.64 -2.43 -21.66
C ASN A 42 2.42 -3.03 -20.27
N GLY A 43 2.09 -2.19 -19.29
CA GLY A 43 1.83 -2.53 -17.91
C GLY A 43 3.07 -2.48 -17.01
N LEU A 44 4.27 -2.29 -17.57
CA LEU A 44 5.51 -2.26 -16.80
C LEU A 44 5.92 -0.82 -16.45
N TYR A 45 6.40 -0.64 -15.20
CA TYR A 45 6.98 0.61 -14.71
C TYR A 45 8.49 0.44 -14.51
N LYS A 46 9.26 1.42 -14.98
CA LYS A 46 10.72 1.44 -14.79
C LYS A 46 11.17 2.78 -14.21
N VAL A 47 12.20 2.74 -13.36
CA VAL A 47 12.78 3.92 -12.70
C VAL A 47 14.25 4.06 -13.09
N SER A 48 14.69 5.30 -13.32
CA SER A 48 16.09 5.62 -13.57
C SER A 48 16.96 5.40 -12.32
N PRO A 49 18.28 5.18 -12.46
CA PRO A 49 19.22 5.48 -11.38
C PRO A 49 19.12 6.95 -10.95
N PRO A 50 19.78 7.34 -9.84
CA PRO A 50 19.91 8.75 -9.47
C PRO A 50 20.32 9.62 -10.66
N LEU A 51 19.64 10.75 -10.85
CA LEU A 51 19.89 11.68 -11.96
C LEU A 51 21.36 12.12 -12.01
N SER A 52 21.94 12.37 -10.84
CA SER A 52 23.36 12.68 -10.67
C SER A 52 24.29 11.56 -11.14
N SER A 53 23.92 10.29 -10.98
CA SER A 53 24.75 9.14 -11.41
C SER A 53 24.67 8.85 -12.91
N ILE A 54 23.72 9.47 -13.62
CA ILE A 54 23.56 9.30 -15.09
C ILE A 54 23.91 10.57 -15.86
N GLY A 55 24.63 11.51 -15.22
CA GLY A 55 25.21 12.69 -15.85
C GLY A 55 24.29 13.90 -15.95
N VAL A 56 23.14 13.90 -15.27
CA VAL A 56 22.25 15.08 -15.22
C VAL A 56 22.79 16.09 -14.20
N PRO A 57 23.17 17.31 -14.63
CA PRO A 57 23.69 18.34 -13.73
C PRO A 57 22.64 18.80 -12.71
N ALA A 58 23.11 19.19 -11.51
CA ALA A 58 22.23 19.72 -10.47
C ALA A 58 21.60 21.08 -10.85
N ASP A 59 22.29 21.85 -11.71
CA ASP A 59 21.88 23.15 -12.23
C ASP A 59 21.12 23.06 -13.57
N ALA A 60 20.71 21.85 -14.00
CA ALA A 60 19.87 21.68 -15.18
C ALA A 60 18.59 22.54 -15.07
N SER A 61 18.30 23.29 -16.14
CA SER A 61 17.16 24.21 -16.22
C SER A 61 15.82 23.50 -16.41
N GLY A 62 15.85 22.19 -16.68
CA GLY A 62 14.70 21.30 -16.67
C GLY A 62 15.10 19.89 -17.05
N VAL A 63 14.44 18.90 -16.47
CA VAL A 63 14.69 17.47 -16.66
C VAL A 63 13.36 16.77 -16.97
N ALA A 64 13.35 15.81 -17.90
CA ALA A 64 12.16 15.04 -18.26
C ALA A 64 12.53 13.66 -18.81
N PRO A 65 11.62 12.67 -18.75
CA PRO A 65 11.79 11.45 -19.51
C PRO A 65 11.70 11.75 -21.01
N TYR A 66 12.53 11.07 -21.79
CA TYR A 66 12.44 11.01 -23.24
C TYR A 66 12.13 9.57 -23.64
N VAL A 67 10.90 9.35 -24.07
CA VAL A 67 10.35 8.03 -24.34
C VAL A 67 10.46 7.74 -25.83
N SER A 68 10.88 6.54 -26.18
CA SER A 68 10.97 6.05 -27.55
C SER A 68 10.11 4.79 -27.71
N ALA A 69 9.14 4.85 -28.61
CA ALA A 69 8.35 3.69 -29.02
C ALA A 69 9.18 2.83 -30.01
N VAL A 70 9.20 1.52 -29.82
CA VAL A 70 9.85 0.60 -30.76
C VAL A 70 9.17 0.69 -32.12
N LEU A 71 9.95 0.96 -33.17
CA LEU A 71 9.46 1.21 -34.54
C LEU A 71 8.48 2.41 -34.64
N GLY A 72 8.56 3.35 -33.70
CA GLY A 72 7.63 4.46 -33.59
C GLY A 72 8.29 5.82 -33.44
N THR A 73 7.53 6.75 -32.86
CA THR A 73 8.00 8.10 -32.55
C THR A 73 8.68 8.15 -31.18
N SER A 74 9.33 9.28 -30.90
CA SER A 74 9.82 9.60 -29.56
C SER A 74 9.18 10.88 -29.07
N ASN A 75 8.91 10.97 -27.77
CA ASN A 75 8.28 12.14 -27.18
C ASN A 75 8.88 12.43 -25.80
N ARG A 76 8.97 13.72 -25.46
CA ARG A 76 9.45 14.19 -24.15
C ARG A 76 8.28 14.35 -23.18
N GLY A 77 8.50 13.97 -21.94
CA GLY A 77 7.55 14.17 -20.85
C GLY A 77 7.36 15.62 -20.46
N ALA A 78 6.14 15.92 -20.02
CA ALA A 78 5.79 17.17 -19.35
C ALA A 78 4.98 16.89 -18.07
N PRO A 79 5.04 17.76 -17.05
CA PRO A 79 5.91 18.94 -16.95
C PRO A 79 7.37 18.56 -16.61
N LEU A 80 8.26 19.55 -16.61
CA LEU A 80 9.68 19.39 -16.30
C LEU A 80 9.93 19.35 -14.79
N VAL A 81 10.97 18.63 -14.38
CA VAL A 81 11.46 18.56 -12.99
C VAL A 81 12.88 19.09 -12.88
N GLN A 82 13.35 19.28 -11.64
CA GLN A 82 14.71 19.69 -11.33
C GLN A 82 15.45 18.55 -10.62
N SER A 83 16.73 18.37 -10.93
CA SER A 83 17.59 17.37 -10.28
C SER A 83 17.89 17.75 -8.82
N ALA A 84 17.79 16.81 -7.90
CA ALA A 84 18.18 16.94 -6.49
C ALA A 84 18.48 15.59 -5.85
N ASN A 85 19.33 15.54 -4.83
CA ASN A 85 19.60 14.32 -4.06
C ASN A 85 18.69 14.26 -2.82
N ASN A 86 17.42 13.90 -3.03
CA ASN A 86 16.39 13.94 -2.00
C ASN A 86 15.55 12.65 -1.89
N GLY A 87 15.96 11.57 -2.55
CA GLY A 87 15.24 10.30 -2.60
C GLY A 87 13.91 10.32 -3.35
N ARG A 88 13.44 11.47 -3.84
CA ARG A 88 12.12 11.60 -4.49
C ARG A 88 12.16 11.09 -5.93
N VAL A 89 11.04 10.57 -6.41
CA VAL A 89 10.86 10.13 -7.79
C VAL A 89 9.78 10.98 -8.47
N ALA A 90 10.06 11.46 -9.68
CA ALA A 90 9.03 12.00 -10.58
C ALA A 90 8.44 10.84 -11.39
N ALA A 91 7.16 10.56 -11.22
CA ALA A 91 6.48 9.47 -11.91
C ALA A 91 5.66 10.00 -13.09
N TYR A 92 5.91 9.42 -14.27
CA TYR A 92 5.22 9.71 -15.52
C TYR A 92 4.48 8.48 -16.03
N GLU A 93 3.44 8.71 -16.82
CA GLU A 93 2.68 7.68 -17.53
C GLU A 93 2.71 7.99 -19.03
N VAL A 94 2.89 6.93 -19.81
CA VAL A 94 2.82 6.96 -21.27
C VAL A 94 1.50 6.37 -21.70
N ARG A 95 0.73 7.10 -22.52
CA ARG A 95 -0.56 6.64 -23.07
C ARG A 95 -0.65 6.95 -24.55
N GLY A 96 -1.23 6.03 -25.31
CA GLY A 96 -1.45 6.18 -26.75
C GLY A 96 -0.94 4.98 -27.54
N THR A 97 -0.54 5.24 -28.78
CA THR A 97 -0.12 4.24 -29.77
C THR A 97 1.32 4.50 -30.22
N THR A 98 1.90 3.57 -30.97
CA THR A 98 3.30 3.61 -31.43
C THR A 98 3.70 4.91 -32.15
N LEU A 99 2.76 5.59 -32.85
CA LEU A 99 3.04 6.80 -33.62
C LEU A 99 2.51 8.08 -32.96
N ASP A 100 1.55 7.96 -32.04
CA ASP A 100 0.92 9.08 -31.35
C ASP A 100 0.69 8.72 -29.88
N PHE A 101 1.50 9.28 -29.00
CA PHE A 101 1.41 9.06 -27.56
C PHE A 101 1.81 10.31 -26.78
N SER A 102 1.29 10.38 -25.56
CA SER A 102 1.57 11.41 -24.57
C SER A 102 2.41 10.85 -23.43
N VAL A 103 3.24 11.70 -22.84
CA VAL A 103 4.04 11.40 -21.65
C VAL A 103 3.74 12.47 -20.60
N GLY A 104 2.92 12.12 -19.62
CA GLY A 104 2.40 13.04 -18.61
C GLY A 104 2.62 12.56 -17.18
N PRO A 105 2.20 13.33 -16.15
CA PRO A 105 2.23 12.87 -14.77
C PRO A 105 1.50 11.54 -14.58
N LEU A 106 2.11 10.60 -13.85
CA LEU A 106 1.42 9.39 -13.39
C LEU A 106 0.41 9.79 -12.30
N PRO A 107 -0.90 9.63 -12.51
CA PRO A 107 -1.89 9.96 -11.50
C PRO A 107 -1.88 8.91 -10.38
N TRP A 108 -2.35 9.30 -9.20
CA TRP A 108 -2.74 8.32 -8.20
C TRP A 108 -4.04 7.65 -8.65
N LYS A 109 -4.08 6.32 -8.64
CA LYS A 109 -5.27 5.52 -8.95
C LYS A 109 -5.47 4.52 -7.83
N ASN A 110 -6.72 4.29 -7.44
CA ASN A 110 -7.04 3.10 -6.66
C ASN A 110 -6.94 1.83 -7.54
N TRP A 111 -6.97 0.66 -6.92
CA TRP A 111 -6.77 -0.63 -7.57
C TRP A 111 -7.77 -0.89 -8.71
N SER A 112 -9.06 -0.62 -8.48
CA SER A 112 -10.11 -0.72 -9.51
C SER A 112 -10.12 0.43 -10.52
N GLN A 113 -9.23 1.41 -10.36
CA GLN A 113 -9.04 2.58 -11.22
C GLN A 113 -10.30 3.46 -11.40
N ASN A 114 -11.33 3.28 -10.57
CA ASN A 114 -12.54 4.11 -10.57
C ASN A 114 -12.34 5.41 -9.77
N ILE A 115 -11.30 5.50 -8.94
CA ILE A 115 -10.89 6.73 -8.27
C ILE A 115 -9.51 7.12 -8.80
N VAL A 116 -9.45 8.29 -9.42
CA VAL A 116 -8.22 8.83 -10.01
C VAL A 116 -8.01 10.24 -9.50
N HIS A 117 -6.85 10.48 -8.92
CA HIS A 117 -6.39 11.80 -8.54
C HIS A 117 -5.25 12.21 -9.47
N THR A 118 -5.55 13.16 -10.34
CA THR A 118 -4.56 13.76 -11.24
C THR A 118 -3.60 14.57 -10.40
N MET A 119 -2.41 14.03 -10.22
CA MET A 119 -1.33 14.73 -9.55
C MET A 119 -0.68 15.67 -10.55
N THR A 120 -0.46 16.93 -10.15
CA THR A 120 0.48 17.78 -10.85
C THR A 120 1.89 17.41 -10.39
N ILE A 121 2.81 17.21 -11.34
CA ILE A 121 4.24 17.06 -10.99
C ILE A 121 4.77 18.37 -10.39
N ASP A 122 4.21 19.52 -10.79
CA ASP A 122 4.43 20.82 -10.16
C ASP A 122 3.45 21.03 -9.00
N GLY A 123 3.96 21.04 -7.76
CA GLY A 123 3.20 21.20 -6.51
C GLY A 123 3.29 19.96 -5.61
N GLU A 124 3.58 20.18 -4.33
CA GLU A 124 3.78 19.08 -3.36
C GLU A 124 2.43 18.60 -2.81
N TYR A 125 1.81 17.64 -3.50
CA TYR A 125 0.54 17.05 -3.06
C TYR A 125 0.65 15.55 -2.77
N TYR A 126 1.85 14.96 -2.88
CA TYR A 126 2.11 13.55 -2.56
C TYR A 126 3.50 13.39 -1.94
N PHE A 127 3.52 12.80 -0.76
CA PHE A 127 4.71 12.67 0.07
C PHE A 127 4.91 11.23 0.48
N SER A 128 6.17 10.82 0.64
CA SER A 128 6.54 9.49 1.13
C SER A 128 7.59 9.62 2.24
N PRO A 129 7.21 10.12 3.42
CA PRO A 129 8.16 10.30 4.52
C PRO A 129 8.74 8.96 4.95
N THR A 130 10.03 8.96 5.26
CA THR A 130 10.75 7.77 5.74
C THR A 130 10.99 7.79 7.25
N SER A 131 10.61 8.87 7.93
CA SER A 131 10.78 9.06 9.37
C SER A 131 9.69 9.98 9.95
N LEU A 132 9.53 9.94 11.27
CA LEU A 132 8.62 10.82 12.01
C LEU A 132 8.94 12.30 11.77
N ALA A 133 10.23 12.69 11.80
CA ALA A 133 10.63 14.09 11.60
C ALA A 133 10.22 14.62 10.21
N ALA A 134 10.39 13.80 9.17
CA ALA A 134 9.94 14.14 7.82
C ALA A 134 8.41 14.25 7.74
N LEU A 135 7.68 13.35 8.41
CA LEU A 135 6.22 13.41 8.49
C LEU A 135 5.75 14.68 9.21
N GLN A 136 6.34 15.04 10.34
CA GLN A 136 6.01 16.24 11.09
C GLN A 136 6.25 17.52 10.29
N ASP A 137 7.33 17.57 9.50
CA ASP A 137 7.59 18.68 8.57
C ASP A 137 6.49 18.80 7.52
N ILE A 138 6.08 17.68 6.90
CA ILE A 138 4.97 17.67 5.93
C ILE A 138 3.67 18.15 6.57
N ILE A 139 3.34 17.67 7.77
CA ILE A 139 2.13 18.09 8.49
C ILE A 139 2.16 19.59 8.80
N ARG A 140 3.28 20.11 9.29
CA ARG A 140 3.46 21.55 9.55
C ARG A 140 3.25 22.37 8.27
N GLN A 141 3.85 21.96 7.16
CA GLN A 141 3.68 22.63 5.88
C GLN A 141 2.24 22.56 5.37
N ALA A 142 1.57 21.42 5.55
CA ALA A 142 0.16 21.25 5.19
C ALA A 142 -0.73 22.23 5.98
N VAL A 143 -0.51 22.36 7.29
CA VAL A 143 -1.24 23.30 8.14
C VAL A 143 -0.99 24.75 7.69
N GLN A 144 0.27 25.13 7.43
CA GLN A 144 0.61 26.46 6.91
C GLN A 144 -0.04 26.76 5.56
N ALA A 145 -0.16 25.75 4.69
CA ALA A 145 -0.80 25.84 3.40
C ALA A 145 -2.34 25.80 3.47
N GLY A 146 -2.93 25.54 4.65
CA GLY A 146 -4.37 25.29 4.78
C GLY A 146 -4.83 24.02 4.04
N ALA A 147 -3.94 23.05 3.88
CA ALA A 147 -4.17 21.81 3.16
C ALA A 147 -4.75 20.72 4.06
N THR A 148 -5.63 19.91 3.49
CA THR A 148 -6.11 18.67 4.11
C THR A 148 -5.16 17.53 3.79
N VAL A 149 -4.95 16.61 4.73
CA VAL A 149 -4.06 15.45 4.54
C VAL A 149 -4.86 14.16 4.50
N ARG A 150 -4.52 13.26 3.57
CA ARG A 150 -5.03 11.88 3.51
C ARG A 150 -3.87 10.89 3.37
N VAL A 151 -4.00 9.72 3.97
CA VAL A 151 -3.00 8.66 3.88
C VAL A 151 -3.33 7.74 2.71
N SER A 152 -2.34 7.47 1.86
CA SER A 152 -2.37 6.44 0.84
C SER A 152 -1.64 5.20 1.34
N GLY A 153 -2.34 4.06 1.37
CA GLY A 153 -1.71 2.76 1.55
C GLY A 153 -1.55 2.03 0.21
N GLN A 154 -1.91 0.75 0.18
CA GLN A 154 -1.88 -0.11 -1.00
C GLN A 154 -3.00 0.16 -2.02
N ARG A 155 -3.63 1.35 -1.94
CA ARG A 155 -4.59 1.89 -2.91
C ARG A 155 -5.80 1.00 -3.24
N HIS A 156 -6.15 0.06 -2.38
CA HIS A 156 -7.22 -0.91 -2.65
C HIS A 156 -8.63 -0.43 -2.22
N ALA A 157 -8.73 0.71 -1.53
CA ALA A 157 -10.02 1.24 -1.10
C ALA A 157 -10.90 1.61 -2.31
N GLN A 158 -12.09 1.04 -2.36
CA GLN A 158 -13.15 1.41 -3.30
C GLN A 158 -13.91 2.69 -2.93
N PRO A 159 -14.19 3.02 -1.65
CA PRO A 159 -14.80 4.29 -1.32
C PRO A 159 -13.79 5.45 -1.50
N PRO A 160 -14.27 6.68 -1.79
CA PRO A 160 -13.44 7.87 -2.04
C PRO A 160 -12.82 8.46 -0.76
N LEU A 161 -12.22 7.61 0.06
CA LEU A 161 -11.60 8.01 1.32
C LEU A 161 -10.25 8.68 1.10
N VAL A 162 -9.44 8.26 0.12
CA VAL A 162 -8.10 8.84 -0.11
C VAL A 162 -8.20 10.02 -1.07
N ALA A 163 -8.80 9.78 -2.23
CA ALA A 163 -9.04 10.76 -3.28
C ALA A 163 -10.54 10.87 -3.56
N ALA A 164 -10.95 12.03 -4.07
CA ALA A 164 -12.33 12.24 -4.52
C ALA A 164 -12.64 11.34 -5.74
N ASP A 165 -13.88 10.89 -5.83
CA ASP A 165 -14.41 10.13 -6.98
C ASP A 165 -14.82 11.01 -8.16
N ASN A 166 -14.39 12.28 -8.18
CA ASN A 166 -14.71 13.30 -9.18
C ASN A 166 -16.23 13.55 -9.40
N ARG A 167 -17.11 13.02 -8.53
CA ARG A 167 -18.56 13.32 -8.54
C ARG A 167 -18.90 14.63 -7.84
N THR A 168 -17.95 15.19 -7.09
CA THR A 168 -18.04 16.46 -6.38
C THR A 168 -16.86 17.36 -6.76
N THR A 169 -17.04 18.66 -6.62
CA THR A 169 -16.00 19.66 -6.88
C THR A 169 -14.75 19.31 -6.07
N LEU A 170 -13.61 19.16 -6.75
CA LEU A 170 -12.33 18.86 -6.10
C LEU A 170 -12.05 19.91 -5.02
N SER A 171 -11.75 19.45 -3.80
CA SER A 171 -11.07 20.33 -2.84
C SER A 171 -9.65 20.53 -3.34
N PRO A 172 -9.28 21.74 -3.80
CA PRO A 172 -8.03 21.96 -4.53
C PRO A 172 -6.78 21.84 -3.66
N ASN A 173 -6.93 21.65 -2.34
CA ASN A 173 -5.84 21.67 -1.38
C ASN A 173 -5.78 20.39 -0.53
N ARG A 174 -5.63 19.23 -1.19
CA ARG A 174 -5.45 17.93 -0.55
C ARG A 174 -4.05 17.38 -0.80
N TRP A 175 -3.39 16.97 0.27
CA TRP A 175 -2.07 16.34 0.26
C TRP A 175 -2.23 14.86 0.59
N LEU A 176 -1.53 14.01 -0.14
CA LEU A 176 -1.50 12.57 0.05
C LEU A 176 -0.17 12.17 0.70
N ILE A 177 -0.22 11.32 1.72
CA ILE A 177 0.96 10.80 2.40
C ILE A 177 0.97 9.28 2.26
N ASP A 178 2.01 8.76 1.64
CA ASP A 178 2.27 7.33 1.48
C ASP A 178 3.28 6.86 2.51
N LEU A 179 2.82 5.99 3.40
CA LEU A 179 3.64 5.47 4.50
C LEU A 179 4.39 4.18 4.13
N SER A 180 4.36 3.73 2.87
CA SER A 180 4.98 2.46 2.45
C SER A 180 6.48 2.37 2.79
N CYS A 181 7.17 3.52 2.86
CA CYS A 181 8.59 3.61 3.23
C CYS A 181 8.86 4.16 4.64
N TYR A 182 7.80 4.39 5.43
CA TYR A 182 7.90 5.00 6.74
C TYR A 182 8.48 4.03 7.77
N LYS A 183 9.44 4.51 8.58
CA LYS A 183 10.07 3.78 9.67
C LYS A 183 10.30 4.70 10.85
N ASP A 184 9.85 4.30 12.03
CA ASP A 184 10.12 5.02 13.28
C ASP A 184 10.16 4.09 14.52
N LEU A 185 10.08 2.77 14.31
CA LEU A 185 10.05 1.80 15.40
C LEU A 185 11.44 1.31 15.79
N GLY A 186 11.49 0.65 16.95
CA GLY A 186 12.69 0.10 17.56
C GLY A 186 13.66 1.15 18.09
N PRO A 187 14.74 0.72 18.77
CA PRO A 187 15.67 1.64 19.46
C PRO A 187 16.38 2.65 18.54
N GLY A 188 16.52 2.32 17.26
CA GLY A 188 17.16 3.17 16.25
C GLY A 188 16.20 4.00 15.39
N GLY A 189 14.87 3.89 15.61
CA GLY A 189 13.86 4.59 14.80
C GLY A 189 13.92 4.26 13.31
N ASN A 190 14.32 3.03 12.97
CA ASN A 190 14.61 2.59 11.60
C ASN A 190 14.01 1.23 11.26
N GLN A 191 13.17 0.70 12.15
CA GLN A 191 12.41 -0.52 11.95
C GLN A 191 10.97 -0.19 11.59
N SER A 192 10.27 -1.17 11.00
CA SER A 192 8.85 -1.07 10.65
C SER A 192 7.98 -2.09 11.38
N ILE A 193 8.58 -3.07 12.05
CA ILE A 193 7.89 -4.13 12.79
C ILE A 193 8.73 -4.45 14.04
N GLU A 194 8.09 -4.49 15.20
CA GLU A 194 8.68 -4.80 16.51
C GLU A 194 7.79 -5.81 17.23
N LEU A 195 8.32 -7.00 17.51
CA LEU A 195 7.60 -8.09 18.17
C LEU A 195 7.77 -8.00 19.69
N HIS A 196 6.69 -8.23 20.43
CA HIS A 196 6.65 -8.27 21.89
C HIS A 196 6.16 -9.64 22.38
N PRO A 197 7.00 -10.70 22.34
CA PRO A 197 6.57 -12.07 22.59
C PRO A 197 5.95 -12.30 23.97
N SER A 198 6.43 -11.59 24.99
CA SER A 198 5.90 -11.68 26.36
C SER A 198 4.48 -11.16 26.50
N GLU A 199 4.08 -10.24 25.62
CA GLU A 199 2.77 -9.61 25.60
C GLU A 199 1.83 -10.26 24.58
N GLY A 200 2.38 -11.07 23.65
CA GLY A 200 1.62 -11.63 22.55
C GLY A 200 1.15 -10.55 21.58
N THR A 201 1.96 -9.51 21.36
CA THR A 201 1.63 -8.40 20.46
C THR A 201 2.78 -8.10 19.50
N VAL A 202 2.47 -7.37 18.43
CA VAL A 202 3.45 -6.82 17.48
C VAL A 202 3.09 -5.37 17.18
N THR A 203 4.05 -4.46 17.31
CA THR A 203 3.89 -3.08 16.88
C THR A 203 4.42 -2.93 15.45
N VAL A 204 3.61 -2.35 14.56
CA VAL A 204 3.92 -2.30 13.13
C VAL A 204 3.58 -0.93 12.56
N ASN A 205 4.46 -0.38 11.72
CA ASN A 205 4.16 0.83 10.98
C ASN A 205 3.05 0.56 9.96
N THR A 206 2.11 1.48 9.85
CA THR A 206 0.86 1.28 9.11
C THR A 206 1.02 1.16 7.59
N GLY A 207 2.19 1.54 7.05
CA GLY A 207 2.51 1.34 5.64
C GLY A 207 2.93 -0.09 5.28
N VAL A 208 3.33 -0.90 6.26
CA VAL A 208 3.66 -2.32 6.09
C VAL A 208 2.46 -3.07 5.50
N ARG A 209 2.72 -4.08 4.66
CA ARG A 209 1.69 -4.96 4.12
C ARG A 209 1.38 -6.14 5.04
N GLU A 210 0.18 -6.66 4.95
CA GLU A 210 -0.22 -7.86 5.71
C GLU A 210 0.68 -9.07 5.38
N ASP A 211 1.06 -9.29 4.12
CA ASP A 211 1.95 -10.39 3.73
C ASP A 211 3.38 -10.22 4.27
N GLU A 212 3.88 -8.99 4.34
CA GLU A 212 5.15 -8.65 4.98
C GLU A 212 5.10 -8.95 6.49
N LEU A 213 4.00 -8.57 7.16
CA LEU A 213 3.80 -8.88 8.57
C LEU A 213 3.64 -10.38 8.81
N ASP A 214 2.86 -11.09 7.99
CA ASP A 214 2.65 -12.55 8.10
C ASP A 214 3.96 -13.33 7.89
N ALA A 215 4.78 -12.93 6.92
CA ALA A 215 6.10 -13.50 6.70
C ALA A 215 7.01 -13.31 7.93
N PHE A 216 7.02 -12.09 8.49
CA PHE A 216 7.77 -11.77 9.71
C PHE A 216 7.29 -12.60 10.91
N LEU A 217 5.97 -12.66 11.16
CA LEU A 217 5.40 -13.41 12.27
C LEU A 217 5.67 -14.91 12.12
N THR A 218 5.49 -15.46 10.91
CA THR A 218 5.76 -16.87 10.60
C THR A 218 7.22 -17.23 10.90
N ALA A 219 8.18 -16.38 10.52
CA ALA A 219 9.60 -16.59 10.81
C ALA A 219 9.90 -16.58 12.33
N ASN A 220 9.04 -15.93 13.12
CA ASN A 220 9.15 -15.83 14.57
C ASN A 220 8.20 -16.78 15.33
N ASN A 221 7.53 -17.71 14.65
CA ASN A 221 6.57 -18.66 15.23
C ASN A 221 5.31 -18.02 15.84
N TRP A 222 4.84 -16.93 15.23
CA TRP A 222 3.59 -16.25 15.56
C TRP A 222 2.68 -16.19 14.32
N MET A 223 1.41 -15.83 14.52
CA MET A 223 0.48 -15.52 13.44
C MET A 223 -0.56 -14.51 13.88
N LEU A 224 -1.20 -13.87 12.90
CA LEU A 224 -2.36 -13.02 13.13
C LEU A 224 -3.57 -13.84 13.60
N LYS A 225 -4.37 -13.27 14.52
CA LYS A 225 -5.64 -13.87 14.99
C LYS A 225 -6.63 -14.05 13.84
N THR A 226 -6.75 -13.02 13.01
CA THR A 226 -7.60 -12.95 11.82
C THR A 226 -6.76 -12.46 10.64
N VAL A 227 -7.04 -12.97 9.44
CA VAL A 227 -6.33 -12.65 8.21
C VAL A 227 -7.34 -12.40 7.09
N THR A 228 -6.95 -11.60 6.11
CA THR A 228 -7.80 -11.33 4.95
C THR A 228 -7.65 -12.41 3.87
N ALA A 229 -8.48 -12.33 2.83
CA ALA A 229 -8.33 -13.18 1.65
C ALA A 229 -7.04 -12.88 0.84
N GLY A 230 -6.37 -11.74 1.08
CA GLY A 230 -5.16 -11.38 0.34
C GLY A 230 -4.24 -10.44 1.11
N GLY A 231 -2.98 -10.81 1.31
CA GLY A 231 -2.04 -10.07 2.15
C GLY A 231 -1.52 -8.73 1.59
N PHE A 232 -2.09 -8.21 0.51
CA PHE A 232 -1.59 -7.02 -0.18
C PHE A 232 -2.12 -5.69 0.39
N PHE A 233 -2.87 -5.71 1.49
CA PHE A 233 -3.35 -4.49 2.14
C PHE A 233 -2.30 -3.92 3.08
N SER A 234 -2.24 -2.58 3.19
CA SER A 234 -1.48 -1.91 4.24
C SER A 234 -2.20 -1.99 5.58
N LEU A 235 -1.47 -2.20 6.68
CA LEU A 235 -2.04 -2.30 8.03
C LEU A 235 -2.87 -1.07 8.44
N GLY A 236 -2.48 0.14 8.02
CA GLY A 236 -3.26 1.35 8.25
C GLY A 236 -4.60 1.35 7.52
N GLY A 237 -4.63 0.84 6.29
CA GLY A 237 -5.87 0.66 5.54
C GLY A 237 -6.79 -0.38 6.19
N MET A 238 -6.22 -1.51 6.64
CA MET A 238 -6.97 -2.59 7.29
C MET A 238 -7.59 -2.18 8.62
N THR A 239 -7.03 -1.17 9.29
CA THR A 239 -7.53 -0.67 10.57
C THR A 239 -8.42 0.57 10.42
N ALA A 240 -8.26 1.34 9.33
CA ALA A 240 -9.09 2.49 9.03
C ALA A 240 -10.48 2.12 8.50
N ILE A 241 -10.63 0.95 7.89
CA ILE A 241 -11.93 0.41 7.46
C ILE A 241 -12.14 -0.98 8.06
N ASP A 242 -13.37 -1.47 8.00
CA ASP A 242 -13.74 -2.80 8.49
C ASP A 242 -13.20 -3.91 7.56
N VAL A 243 -11.88 -4.14 7.64
CA VAL A 243 -11.27 -5.29 6.99
C VAL A 243 -11.38 -6.50 7.92
N HIS A 244 -11.90 -7.59 7.37
CA HIS A 244 -12.14 -8.83 8.08
C HIS A 244 -11.70 -10.05 7.25
N GLY A 245 -11.76 -11.21 7.90
CA GLY A 245 -11.44 -12.50 7.30
C GLY A 245 -12.63 -13.43 7.23
N ALA A 246 -12.33 -14.70 6.98
CA ALA A 246 -13.28 -15.81 6.99
C ALA A 246 -13.28 -16.59 8.32
N THR A 247 -12.67 -16.03 9.37
CA THR A 247 -12.61 -16.67 10.70
C THR A 247 -13.92 -16.49 11.44
N ILE A 248 -14.51 -17.58 11.89
CA ILE A 248 -15.87 -17.59 12.45
C ILE A 248 -15.91 -16.94 13.83
N ASP A 249 -15.04 -17.41 14.73
CA ASP A 249 -14.98 -16.96 16.13
C ASP A 249 -13.82 -15.97 16.36
N ALA A 250 -13.70 -14.97 15.49
CA ALA A 250 -12.71 -13.91 15.63
C ALA A 250 -13.31 -12.56 15.22
N PRO A 251 -12.81 -11.45 15.78
CA PRO A 251 -13.31 -10.16 15.40
C PRO A 251 -12.70 -9.71 14.06
N ILE A 252 -13.13 -8.56 13.58
CA ILE A 252 -12.53 -7.87 12.43
C ILE A 252 -11.07 -7.51 12.74
N PHE A 253 -10.26 -7.21 11.72
CA PHE A 253 -8.83 -6.97 11.93
C PHE A 253 -8.58 -5.81 12.90
N ALA A 254 -9.31 -4.70 12.77
CA ALA A 254 -9.17 -3.53 13.63
C ALA A 254 -9.37 -3.85 15.12
N GLU A 255 -10.25 -4.78 15.45
CA GLU A 255 -10.53 -5.21 16.83
C GLU A 255 -9.38 -6.02 17.46
N THR A 256 -8.44 -6.52 16.65
CA THR A 256 -7.20 -7.13 17.14
C THR A 256 -6.13 -6.11 17.52
N VAL A 257 -6.36 -4.82 17.27
CA VAL A 257 -5.40 -3.75 17.54
C VAL A 257 -5.64 -3.15 18.92
N SER A 258 -4.66 -3.28 19.80
CA SER A 258 -4.70 -2.81 21.20
C SER A 258 -4.12 -1.42 21.41
N ALA A 259 -3.38 -0.87 20.43
CA ALA A 259 -2.90 0.52 20.46
C ALA A 259 -2.73 1.14 19.05
N PHE A 260 -2.87 2.47 18.97
CA PHE A 260 -2.69 3.28 17.77
C PHE A 260 -1.80 4.48 18.10
N SER A 261 -0.78 4.74 17.27
CA SER A 261 -0.01 6.00 17.31
C SER A 261 -0.48 6.91 16.19
N ILE A 262 -0.94 8.10 16.53
CA ILE A 262 -1.59 9.03 15.59
C ILE A 262 -0.89 10.39 15.63
N VAL A 263 -0.46 10.88 14.46
CA VAL A 263 0.06 12.23 14.30
C VAL A 263 -1.09 13.17 13.94
N GLY A 264 -1.33 14.16 14.81
CA GLY A 264 -2.33 15.21 14.64
C GLY A 264 -1.80 16.44 13.89
N PRO A 265 -2.64 17.48 13.69
CA PRO A 265 -2.24 18.72 13.02
C PRO A 265 -1.21 19.55 13.82
N ASP A 266 -1.08 19.31 15.12
CA ASP A 266 -0.04 19.86 15.98
C ASP A 266 1.33 19.19 15.76
N GLY A 267 1.39 18.16 14.92
CA GLY A 267 2.58 17.35 14.66
C GLY A 267 2.96 16.44 15.82
N GLN A 268 2.18 16.38 16.90
CA GLN A 268 2.46 15.51 18.04
C GLN A 268 1.94 14.10 17.78
N VAL A 269 2.69 13.11 18.26
CA VAL A 269 2.23 11.72 18.30
C VAL A 269 1.37 11.54 19.54
N LYS A 270 0.14 11.05 19.36
CA LYS A 270 -0.76 10.64 20.43
C LYS A 270 -0.98 9.14 20.35
N THR A 271 -0.76 8.45 21.46
CA THR A 271 -1.07 7.02 21.58
C THR A 271 -2.46 6.86 22.16
N ILE A 272 -3.29 6.06 21.49
CA ILE A 272 -4.59 5.60 21.98
C ILE A 272 -4.48 4.08 22.17
N ASP A 273 -4.74 3.61 23.37
CA ASP A 273 -4.61 2.21 23.77
C ASP A 273 -5.72 1.77 24.74
N THR A 274 -5.60 0.56 25.28
CA THR A 274 -6.56 -0.01 26.25
C THR A 274 -6.64 0.74 27.58
N GLN A 275 -5.63 1.54 27.93
CA GLN A 275 -5.58 2.31 29.17
C GLN A 275 -6.03 3.76 28.99
N THR A 276 -6.25 4.18 27.73
CA THR A 276 -6.69 5.53 27.42
C THR A 276 -8.08 5.79 28.00
N PRO A 277 -8.26 6.80 28.87
CA PRO A 277 -9.54 7.05 29.54
C PRO A 277 -10.69 7.31 28.58
N ALA A 278 -11.89 6.89 28.98
CA ALA A 278 -13.11 7.19 28.24
C ALA A 278 -13.38 8.70 28.16
N VAL A 279 -13.89 9.16 27.01
CA VAL A 279 -14.35 10.53 26.79
C VAL A 279 -15.86 10.50 26.66
N ASP A 280 -16.57 11.18 27.54
CA ASP A 280 -18.05 11.20 27.57
C ASP A 280 -18.68 9.79 27.60
N GLY A 281 -18.03 8.85 28.28
CA GLY A 281 -18.47 7.45 28.39
C GLY A 281 -18.08 6.56 27.20
N TRP A 282 -17.38 7.10 26.20
CA TRP A 282 -16.96 6.35 25.01
C TRP A 282 -15.48 5.99 25.03
N SER A 283 -15.15 4.79 24.55
CA SER A 283 -13.76 4.31 24.40
C SER A 283 -13.08 4.96 23.20
N PRO A 284 -11.99 5.74 23.38
CA PRO A 284 -11.24 6.29 22.25
C PRO A 284 -10.62 5.22 21.34
N LEU A 285 -10.24 4.06 21.91
CA LEU A 285 -9.72 2.93 21.13
C LEU A 285 -10.77 2.40 20.15
N GLN A 286 -12.04 2.34 20.55
CA GLN A 286 -13.13 1.91 19.67
C GLN A 286 -13.32 2.87 18.49
N PHE A 287 -13.09 4.18 18.68
CA PHE A 287 -13.13 5.16 17.60
C PHE A 287 -11.87 5.14 16.71
N ALA A 288 -10.71 4.80 17.28
CA ALA A 288 -9.48 4.63 16.52
C ALA A 288 -9.57 3.47 15.53
N ARG A 289 -10.24 2.39 15.95
CA ARG A 289 -10.64 1.27 15.08
C ARG A 289 -11.71 1.72 14.10
N VAL A 290 -11.54 1.41 12.81
CA VAL A 290 -12.47 1.78 11.75
C VAL A 290 -12.69 3.30 11.67
N SER A 291 -11.62 4.06 11.86
CA SER A 291 -11.65 5.54 11.89
C SER A 291 -12.00 6.23 10.56
N VAL A 292 -12.15 5.47 9.46
CA VAL A 292 -12.27 5.93 8.07
C VAL A 292 -11.16 6.93 7.65
N GLY A 293 -10.04 6.87 8.38
CA GLY A 293 -8.88 7.74 8.25
C GLY A 293 -9.09 9.16 8.78
N ALA A 294 -10.10 9.44 9.61
CA ALA A 294 -10.48 10.79 9.99
C ALA A 294 -9.66 11.39 11.16
N LEU A 295 -8.97 10.56 11.94
CA LEU A 295 -8.38 10.97 13.22
C LEU A 295 -6.98 11.60 13.11
N GLY A 296 -6.34 11.50 11.95
CA GLY A 296 -4.97 11.94 11.72
C GLY A 296 -4.17 10.91 10.92
N VAL A 297 -2.86 11.06 10.90
CA VAL A 297 -1.96 10.08 10.27
C VAL A 297 -1.62 9.01 11.30
N VAL A 298 -2.25 7.85 11.20
CA VAL A 298 -1.88 6.68 12.03
C VAL A 298 -0.53 6.16 11.55
N THR A 299 0.52 6.26 12.35
CA THR A 299 1.90 5.88 11.97
C THR A 299 2.23 4.44 12.37
N SER A 300 1.69 3.96 13.48
CA SER A 300 1.84 2.58 13.94
C SER A 300 0.60 2.06 14.66
N VAL A 301 0.46 0.75 14.67
CA VAL A 301 -0.55 0.01 15.43
C VAL A 301 0.08 -1.15 16.17
N THR A 302 -0.42 -1.47 17.36
CA THR A 302 -0.04 -2.67 18.13
C THR A 302 -1.13 -3.72 17.95
N VAL A 303 -0.79 -4.80 17.26
CA VAL A 303 -1.69 -5.89 16.89
C VAL A 303 -1.46 -7.07 17.83
N ASP A 304 -2.53 -7.64 18.36
CA ASP A 304 -2.44 -8.88 19.11
C ASP A 304 -2.22 -10.08 18.16
N VAL A 305 -1.26 -10.93 18.52
CA VAL A 305 -0.89 -12.12 17.76
C VAL A 305 -1.04 -13.37 18.61
N VAL A 306 -1.02 -14.53 17.96
CA VAL A 306 -1.12 -15.83 18.64
C VAL A 306 0.04 -16.73 18.26
N PRO A 307 0.46 -17.65 19.15
CA PRO A 307 1.53 -18.59 18.83
C PRO A 307 1.20 -19.45 17.61
N ARG A 308 2.19 -19.59 16.73
CA ARG A 308 2.20 -20.52 15.60
C ARG A 308 3.52 -21.30 15.61
N PRO A 309 3.73 -22.22 16.55
CA PRO A 309 5.01 -22.94 16.68
C PRO A 309 5.35 -23.83 15.48
N TRP A 310 4.35 -24.20 14.67
CA TRP A 310 4.52 -25.10 13.53
C TRP A 310 3.75 -24.59 12.31
N ALA A 311 4.26 -24.89 11.11
CA ALA A 311 3.53 -24.63 9.88
C ALA A 311 2.16 -25.32 9.87
N THR A 312 2.10 -26.52 10.47
CA THR A 312 0.92 -27.37 10.67
C THR A 312 -0.01 -26.92 11.79
N THR A 313 0.30 -25.84 12.51
CA THR A 313 -0.68 -25.15 13.38
C THR A 313 -1.85 -24.60 12.57
N LEU A 314 -1.68 -24.38 11.25
CA LEU A 314 -2.78 -24.10 10.33
C LEU A 314 -2.95 -25.26 9.36
N LYS A 315 -4.12 -25.90 9.39
CA LYS A 315 -4.49 -26.96 8.46
C LYS A 315 -5.52 -26.44 7.47
N SER A 316 -5.15 -26.37 6.20
CA SER A 316 -6.07 -25.97 5.14
C SER A 316 -6.72 -27.17 4.45
N GLY A 317 -7.90 -26.98 3.90
CA GLY A 317 -8.49 -27.91 2.95
C GLY A 317 -9.49 -27.25 2.01
N LYS A 318 -10.08 -28.06 1.13
CA LYS A 318 -11.02 -27.60 0.11
C LYS A 318 -12.11 -28.61 -0.17
N ASN A 319 -13.32 -28.12 -0.42
CA ASN A 319 -14.46 -28.91 -0.89
C ASN A 319 -14.88 -28.31 -2.26
N SER A 320 -14.55 -29.00 -3.36
CA SER A 320 -14.77 -28.50 -4.73
C SER A 320 -16.00 -29.09 -5.43
N GLN A 321 -16.73 -29.97 -4.75
CA GLN A 321 -17.86 -30.72 -5.30
C GLN A 321 -19.18 -30.41 -4.59
N ILE A 322 -19.27 -29.30 -3.85
CA ILE A 322 -20.51 -28.92 -3.17
C ILE A 322 -21.51 -28.44 -4.23
N VAL A 323 -22.69 -29.06 -4.22
CA VAL A 323 -23.80 -28.69 -5.09
C VAL A 323 -25.05 -28.44 -4.25
N CYS A 324 -25.49 -27.17 -4.18
CA CYS A 324 -26.70 -26.79 -3.46
C CYS A 324 -27.75 -26.35 -4.49
N LYS A 325 -28.75 -27.22 -4.73
CA LYS A 325 -29.81 -26.96 -5.73
C LYS A 325 -30.87 -25.98 -5.25
N ASP A 326 -31.01 -25.85 -3.93
CA ASP A 326 -31.98 -24.99 -3.28
C ASP A 326 -31.42 -24.44 -1.95
N GLU A 327 -32.16 -23.50 -1.36
CA GLU A 327 -31.81 -22.85 -0.10
C GLU A 327 -31.68 -23.84 1.06
N LYS A 328 -32.53 -24.87 1.11
CA LYS A 328 -32.52 -25.86 2.21
C LYS A 328 -31.24 -26.68 2.20
N ALA A 329 -30.80 -27.14 1.02
CA ALA A 329 -29.54 -27.84 0.83
C ALA A 329 -28.35 -26.94 1.17
N PHE A 330 -28.40 -25.65 0.77
CA PHE A 330 -27.37 -24.67 1.12
C PHE A 330 -27.24 -24.50 2.63
N ILE A 331 -28.35 -24.24 3.34
CA ILE A 331 -28.35 -24.05 4.80
C ILE A 331 -27.81 -25.30 5.51
N ALA A 332 -28.27 -26.49 5.12
CA ALA A 332 -27.83 -27.74 5.75
C ALA A 332 -26.31 -27.97 5.61
N GLU A 333 -25.77 -27.76 4.40
CA GLU A 333 -24.34 -27.92 4.12
C GLU A 333 -23.51 -26.87 4.87
N PHE A 334 -23.84 -25.59 4.72
CA PHE A 334 -23.04 -24.50 5.28
C PHE A 334 -23.13 -24.41 6.80
N LYS A 335 -24.26 -24.77 7.41
CA LYS A 335 -24.35 -24.88 8.87
C LYS A 335 -23.39 -25.93 9.41
N THR A 336 -23.21 -27.04 8.69
CA THR A 336 -22.26 -28.09 9.08
C THR A 336 -20.82 -27.60 8.94
N LEU A 337 -20.48 -26.95 7.82
CA LEU A 337 -19.14 -26.37 7.59
C LEU A 337 -18.77 -25.33 8.65
N LEU A 338 -19.68 -24.40 8.95
CA LEU A 338 -19.46 -23.35 9.95
C LEU A 338 -19.32 -23.91 11.37
N GLY A 339 -19.90 -25.09 11.66
CA GLY A 339 -19.72 -25.77 12.95
C GLY A 339 -18.47 -26.66 13.03
N SER A 340 -17.82 -26.95 11.89
CA SER A 340 -16.75 -27.95 11.81
C SER A 340 -15.36 -27.36 11.60
N HIS A 341 -15.28 -26.10 11.16
CA HIS A 341 -14.03 -25.45 10.80
C HIS A 341 -13.86 -24.09 11.50
N ASN A 342 -12.62 -23.68 11.74
CA ASN A 342 -12.38 -22.36 12.35
C ASN A 342 -12.52 -21.21 11.34
N ARG A 343 -12.24 -21.48 10.07
CA ARG A 343 -12.32 -20.52 8.97
C ARG A 343 -12.97 -21.17 7.76
N VAL A 344 -13.94 -20.48 7.15
CA VAL A 344 -14.66 -20.99 5.96
C VAL A 344 -14.87 -19.84 4.98
N GLU A 345 -14.34 -20.00 3.77
CA GLU A 345 -14.59 -19.11 2.65
C GLU A 345 -15.26 -19.88 1.51
N SER A 346 -16.22 -19.27 0.83
CA SER A 346 -16.91 -19.92 -0.29
C SER A 346 -17.07 -19.02 -1.49
N PHE A 347 -16.95 -19.65 -2.66
CA PHE A 347 -17.09 -19.03 -3.97
C PHE A 347 -18.19 -19.73 -4.74
N LEU A 348 -19.17 -18.95 -5.19
CA LEU A 348 -20.22 -19.36 -6.11
C LEU A 348 -19.93 -18.77 -7.49
N ASN A 349 -19.77 -19.62 -8.49
CA ASN A 349 -19.77 -19.15 -9.86
C ASN A 349 -21.22 -18.83 -10.28
N PRO A 350 -21.51 -17.62 -10.81
CA PRO A 350 -22.84 -17.26 -11.28
C PRO A 350 -23.42 -18.31 -12.22
N TYR A 351 -24.76 -18.46 -12.19
CA TYR A 351 -25.50 -19.43 -13.02
C TYR A 351 -25.11 -20.90 -12.80
N SER A 352 -24.57 -21.22 -11.62
CA SER A 352 -24.29 -22.58 -11.20
C SER A 352 -24.93 -22.88 -9.85
N HIS A 353 -25.08 -24.16 -9.55
CA HIS A 353 -25.40 -24.65 -8.20
C HIS A 353 -24.15 -25.11 -7.46
N ARG A 354 -22.96 -24.78 -7.97
CA ARG A 354 -21.68 -25.34 -7.51
C ARG A 354 -20.92 -24.33 -6.68
N PHE A 355 -20.50 -24.78 -5.50
CA PHE A 355 -19.71 -23.98 -4.57
C PHE A 355 -18.32 -24.59 -4.45
N LEU A 356 -17.30 -23.73 -4.53
CA LEU A 356 -15.99 -24.03 -3.98
C LEU A 356 -15.99 -23.55 -2.53
N VAL A 357 -15.57 -24.39 -1.61
CA VAL A 357 -15.31 -24.01 -0.23
C VAL A 357 -13.84 -24.25 0.08
N LEU A 358 -13.20 -23.24 0.67
CA LEU A 358 -11.88 -23.33 1.27
C LEU A 358 -12.04 -23.19 2.79
N TRP A 359 -11.28 -23.95 3.54
CA TRP A 359 -11.35 -23.91 5.01
C TRP A 359 -9.96 -24.02 5.62
N TRP A 360 -9.82 -23.46 6.82
CA TRP A 360 -8.59 -23.50 7.59
C TRP A 360 -8.88 -23.68 9.08
N ASP A 361 -8.20 -24.64 9.69
CA ASP A 361 -8.32 -24.97 11.11
C ASP A 361 -7.05 -24.64 11.86
N VAL A 362 -7.20 -24.01 13.03
CA VAL A 362 -6.12 -23.76 13.97
C VAL A 362 -5.96 -24.99 14.86
N VAL A 363 -4.86 -25.72 14.66
CA VAL A 363 -4.57 -26.95 15.39
C VAL A 363 -3.57 -26.64 16.50
N SER A 364 -4.04 -26.64 17.75
CA SER A 364 -3.21 -26.33 18.93
C SER A 364 -2.03 -27.30 19.12
N SER A 365 -2.23 -28.58 18.80
CA SER A 365 -1.20 -29.62 18.88
C SER A 365 -1.25 -30.54 17.66
N PRO A 366 -0.62 -30.15 16.53
CA PRO A 366 -0.63 -30.97 15.32
C PRO A 366 0.17 -32.27 15.52
N SER A 367 -0.32 -33.37 14.96
CA SER A 367 0.34 -34.69 15.02
C SER A 367 1.71 -34.67 14.32
N THR A 368 1.80 -33.96 13.20
CA THR A 368 3.05 -33.67 12.50
C THR A 368 3.50 -32.25 12.84
N LYS A 369 4.71 -32.09 13.39
CA LYS A 369 5.28 -30.79 13.77
C LYS A 369 6.28 -30.33 12.71
N THR A 370 5.78 -29.66 11.68
CA THR A 370 6.63 -29.12 10.61
C THR A 370 7.08 -27.71 11.00
N PRO A 371 8.39 -27.40 11.04
CA PRO A 371 8.87 -26.05 11.32
C PRO A 371 8.32 -25.03 10.33
N ASN A 372 8.08 -23.80 10.80
CA ASN A 372 7.79 -22.69 9.90
C ASN A 372 8.97 -22.42 8.97
N ARG A 373 8.67 -22.01 7.74
CA ARG A 373 9.67 -21.56 6.78
C ARG A 373 9.60 -20.06 6.65
N SER A 374 10.75 -19.40 6.75
CA SER A 374 10.86 -17.99 6.39
C SER A 374 10.64 -17.85 4.89
N ILE A 375 9.75 -16.92 4.51
CA ILE A 375 9.53 -16.52 3.13
C ILE A 375 9.98 -15.07 2.99
N THR A 376 10.61 -14.74 1.87
CA THR A 376 10.96 -13.35 1.55
C THR A 376 9.88 -12.80 0.65
N VAL A 377 9.16 -11.80 1.14
CA VAL A 377 8.22 -11.01 0.33
C VAL A 377 8.80 -9.62 0.08
N PRO A 378 8.59 -9.00 -1.08
CA PRO A 378 8.97 -7.61 -1.30
C PRO A 378 8.26 -6.71 -0.28
N ASN A 379 9.01 -5.86 0.41
CA ASN A 379 8.39 -4.91 1.34
C ASN A 379 7.58 -3.83 0.61
N ALA A 380 6.67 -3.19 1.34
CA ALA A 380 5.80 -2.16 0.79
C ALA A 380 6.57 -1.03 0.08
N CYS A 381 7.71 -0.60 0.62
CA CYS A 381 8.54 0.46 0.06
C CYS A 381 9.13 0.10 -1.31
N ALA A 382 9.62 -1.13 -1.47
CA ALA A 382 10.17 -1.63 -2.72
C ALA A 382 9.10 -1.71 -3.81
N LEU A 383 7.89 -2.13 -3.46
CA LEU A 383 6.76 -2.16 -4.39
C LEU A 383 6.30 -0.76 -4.78
N ALA A 384 6.16 0.15 -3.80
CA ALA A 384 5.80 1.55 -4.03
C ALA A 384 6.82 2.27 -4.93
N GLY A 385 8.12 1.98 -4.76
CA GLY A 385 9.19 2.48 -5.63
C GLY A 385 9.06 2.03 -7.09
N ASN A 386 8.35 0.93 -7.34
CA ASN A 386 8.01 0.42 -8.67
C ASN A 386 6.57 0.75 -9.10
N ALA A 387 5.88 1.63 -8.38
CA ALA A 387 4.48 1.98 -8.60
C ALA A 387 3.52 0.77 -8.57
N ILE A 388 3.88 -0.31 -7.85
CA ILE A 388 3.07 -1.50 -7.67
C ILE A 388 2.29 -1.36 -6.36
N PHE A 389 0.96 -1.33 -6.45
CA PHE A 389 0.06 -1.17 -5.31
C PHE A 389 -1.14 -2.12 -5.44
N GLY A 390 -1.62 -2.63 -4.31
CA GLY A 390 -2.82 -3.49 -4.26
C GLY A 390 -2.53 -4.92 -4.69
N ALA A 391 -3.56 -5.62 -5.14
CA ALA A 391 -3.44 -6.97 -5.65
C ALA A 391 -2.70 -6.96 -7.01
N PRO A 392 -1.70 -7.85 -7.22
CA PRO A 392 -0.92 -7.92 -8.45
C PRO A 392 -1.72 -8.35 -9.68
#